data_AF-A0A3C0QRH7-F1
#
_entry.id   AF-A0A3C0QRH7-F1
#
_cell.length_a   1.000
_cell.length_b   1.000
_cell.length_c   1.000
_cell.angle_alpha   90.00
_cell.angle_beta   90.00
_cell.angle_gamma   90.00
#
_symmetry.space_group_name_H-M   'P 1'
#
loop_
_entity.id
_entity.type
_entity.pdbx_description
1 polymer ?
#
loop_
_entity_poly.entity_id
_entity_poly.type
_entity_poly.pdbx_seq_one_letter_code
_entity_poly.pdbx_strand_id
1 'polypeptide(L)'
;MAVNKNIFGMLSGQESDDFFGDVFVTRTISAQTEQQLEQAQQQADQMDEKSALPVWLSIAKWFDFLGAVTITCGALQGNIQTWEIIAIVVLWGIYIGLTLLERNKQKQVAISDEFGDFMQDVDKLTLQAKQELHIPENALDMDLLMCAYKMKGDELKRVDWGLTSHLNQEFFVWTEKNMLCLGLFDKIWEIPLDSLKSATLSKEKASFTQWHKEKPPTDKLYKPYKITVNSYSHIFCKYYTVNIEDVKGEFFLLVPVFEWDAFSKLTGLQAES
;
A
#
# COMPACT_ATOMS: atom_id res chain seq x y z
N MET A 1 5.21 28.89 -10.59
CA MET A 1 5.18 27.64 -11.38
C MET A 1 4.05 26.81 -10.81
N ALA A 2 3.13 26.33 -11.64
CA ALA A 2 2.21 25.31 -11.18
C ALA A 2 3.05 24.11 -10.73
N VAL A 3 2.82 23.61 -9.52
CA VAL A 3 3.44 22.36 -9.08
C VAL A 3 2.65 21.25 -9.76
N ASN A 4 3.26 20.55 -10.72
CA ASN A 4 2.63 19.36 -11.29
C ASN A 4 2.25 18.43 -10.15
N LYS A 5 1.02 17.91 -10.17
CA LYS A 5 0.47 17.11 -9.08
C LYS A 5 0.45 15.65 -9.48
N ASN A 6 0.80 14.76 -8.54
CA ASN A 6 0.52 13.35 -8.75
C ASN A 6 -0.99 13.18 -8.90
N ILE A 7 -1.44 12.44 -9.91
CA ILE A 7 -2.87 12.22 -10.17
C ILE A 7 -3.55 11.52 -8.99
N PHE A 8 -2.84 10.61 -8.32
CA PHE A 8 -3.28 9.95 -7.08
C PHE A 8 -2.67 10.60 -5.83
N GLY A 9 -2.40 11.90 -5.92
CA GLY A 9 -1.90 12.70 -4.83
C GLY A 9 -3.05 13.14 -3.94
N MET A 10 -2.86 13.06 -2.61
CA MET A 10 -3.85 13.48 -1.62
C MET A 10 -3.27 14.46 -0.60
N LEU A 11 -4.13 15.27 0.01
CA LEU A 11 -3.75 16.17 1.09
C LEU A 11 -3.71 15.41 2.43
N SER A 12 -2.51 15.30 3.00
CA SER A 12 -2.27 14.73 4.32
C SER A 12 -3.06 15.48 5.39
N GLY A 13 -3.86 14.76 6.16
CA GLY A 13 -4.60 15.29 7.31
C GLY A 13 -5.97 15.89 6.97
N GLN A 14 -6.47 15.72 5.75
CA GLN A 14 -7.90 15.87 5.46
C GLN A 14 -8.59 14.50 5.54
N GLU A 15 -9.83 14.48 6.03
CA GLU A 15 -10.72 13.31 6.00
C GLU A 15 -11.33 13.06 4.61
N SER A 16 -10.83 13.74 3.57
CA SER A 16 -11.33 13.64 2.21
C SER A 16 -10.48 12.62 1.45
N ASP A 17 -11.14 11.61 0.89
CA ASP A 17 -10.54 10.60 0.01
C ASP A 17 -10.31 11.11 -1.43
N ASP A 18 -10.51 12.41 -1.68
CA ASP A 18 -10.32 13.00 -3.00
C ASP A 18 -8.85 13.01 -3.44
N PHE A 19 -8.59 12.45 -4.62
CA PHE A 19 -7.31 12.63 -5.29
C PHE A 19 -7.32 13.90 -6.14
N PHE A 20 -6.15 14.49 -6.34
CA PHE A 20 -6.02 15.63 -7.28
C PHE A 20 -6.47 15.29 -8.70
N GLY A 21 -6.39 14.02 -9.06
CA GLY A 21 -6.82 13.47 -10.33
C GLY A 21 -8.31 13.29 -10.49
N ASP A 22 -9.14 13.56 -9.48
CA ASP A 22 -10.58 13.29 -9.55
C ASP A 22 -11.31 14.10 -10.64
N VAL A 23 -10.65 15.13 -11.19
CA VAL A 23 -11.05 15.80 -12.43
C VAL A 23 -11.14 14.85 -13.66
N PHE A 24 -10.52 13.68 -13.61
CA PHE A 24 -10.56 12.63 -14.63
C PHE A 24 -11.56 11.51 -14.32
N VAL A 25 -12.26 11.53 -13.18
CA VAL A 25 -13.28 10.53 -12.87
C VAL A 25 -14.45 10.66 -13.86
N THR A 26 -14.83 9.53 -14.45
CA THR A 26 -15.94 9.45 -15.41
C THR A 26 -17.02 8.46 -14.99
N ARG A 27 -16.64 7.47 -14.16
CA ARG A 27 -17.54 6.45 -13.63
C ARG A 27 -17.27 6.29 -12.15
N THR A 28 -18.35 6.14 -11.40
CA THR A 28 -18.35 5.75 -9.99
C THR A 28 -19.33 4.61 -9.82
N ILE A 29 -19.15 3.79 -8.79
CA ILE A 29 -20.15 2.81 -8.36
C ILE A 29 -21.42 3.50 -7.89
N SER A 30 -22.50 2.73 -7.75
CA SER A 30 -23.74 3.24 -7.17
C SER A 30 -23.59 3.51 -5.66
N ALA A 31 -24.36 4.48 -5.13
CA ALA A 31 -24.36 4.80 -3.71
C ALA A 31 -24.73 3.61 -2.80
N GLN A 32 -25.48 2.65 -3.33
CA GLN A 32 -25.78 1.41 -2.61
C GLN A 32 -24.52 0.55 -2.43
N THR A 33 -23.76 0.36 -3.50
CA THR A 33 -22.52 -0.42 -3.49
C THR A 33 -21.42 0.27 -2.69
N GLU A 34 -21.36 1.60 -2.76
CA GLU A 34 -20.49 2.44 -1.93
C GLU A 34 -20.75 2.20 -0.43
N GLN A 35 -22.02 2.25 0.00
CA GLN A 35 -22.39 1.98 1.39
C GLN A 35 -22.03 0.54 1.83
N GLN A 36 -22.13 -0.44 0.93
CA GLN A 36 -21.75 -1.82 1.24
C GLN A 36 -20.23 -1.97 1.38
N LEU A 37 -19.44 -1.27 0.55
CA LEU A 37 -17.98 -1.24 0.67
C LEU A 37 -17.54 -0.55 1.97
N GLU A 38 -18.15 0.57 2.35
CA GLU A 38 -17.87 1.22 3.64
C GLU A 38 -18.16 0.30 4.83
N GLN A 39 -19.27 -0.44 4.78
CA GLN A 39 -19.61 -1.41 5.83
C GLN A 39 -18.61 -2.57 5.88
N ALA A 40 -18.18 -3.07 4.72
CA ALA A 40 -17.15 -4.11 4.65
C ALA A 40 -15.81 -3.61 5.21
N GLN A 41 -15.42 -2.36 4.91
CA GLN A 41 -14.22 -1.73 5.46
C GLN A 41 -14.29 -1.62 6.99
N GLN A 42 -15.41 -1.15 7.54
CA GLN A 42 -15.62 -1.07 8.99
C GLN A 42 -15.58 -2.44 9.66
N GLN A 43 -16.12 -3.47 9.01
CA GLN A 43 -16.05 -4.85 9.50
C GLN A 43 -14.62 -5.39 9.46
N ALA A 44 -13.86 -5.09 8.41
CA ALA A 44 -12.44 -5.43 8.32
C ALA A 44 -11.64 -4.78 9.46
N ASP A 45 -11.82 -3.49 9.70
CA ASP A 45 -11.15 -2.77 10.79
C ASP A 45 -11.47 -3.39 12.16
N GLN A 46 -12.73 -3.77 12.39
CA GLN A 46 -13.14 -4.47 13.62
C GLN A 46 -12.54 -5.86 13.73
N MET A 47 -12.40 -6.60 12.62
CA MET A 47 -11.76 -7.91 12.60
C MET A 47 -10.25 -7.79 12.86
N ASP A 48 -9.59 -6.78 12.31
CA ASP A 48 -8.19 -6.46 12.56
C ASP A 48 -7.96 -6.10 14.03
N GLU A 49 -8.81 -5.25 14.62
CA GLU A 49 -8.75 -4.91 16.04
C GLU A 49 -8.94 -6.16 16.94
N LYS A 50 -9.86 -7.07 16.58
CA LYS A 50 -10.07 -8.33 17.31
C LYS A 50 -8.87 -9.29 17.17
N SER A 51 -8.16 -9.25 16.05
CA SER A 51 -7.01 -10.10 15.76
C SER A 51 -5.71 -9.64 16.45
N ALA A 52 -5.62 -8.34 16.77
CA ALA A 52 -4.48 -7.74 17.45
C ALA A 52 -4.47 -8.05 18.96
N LEU A 53 -3.27 -8.01 19.56
CA LEU A 53 -3.17 -7.93 21.02
C LEU A 53 -3.71 -6.55 21.48
N PRO A 54 -4.48 -6.48 22.58
CA PRO A 54 -4.85 -5.21 23.19
C PRO A 54 -3.62 -4.31 23.36
N VAL A 55 -3.77 -3.01 23.09
CA VAL A 55 -2.65 -2.04 23.07
C VAL A 55 -1.75 -2.14 24.30
N TRP A 56 -2.32 -2.34 25.50
CA TRP A 56 -1.55 -2.50 26.73
C TRP A 56 -0.71 -3.79 26.79
N LEU A 57 -1.17 -4.90 26.18
CA LEU A 57 -0.42 -6.15 26.05
C LEU A 57 0.69 -6.03 25.00
N SER A 58 0.43 -5.31 23.91
CA SER A 58 1.45 -5.00 22.89
C SER A 58 2.56 -4.11 23.46
N ILE A 59 2.20 -3.11 24.26
CA ILE A 59 3.15 -2.27 25.00
C ILE A 59 3.91 -3.09 26.06
N ALA A 60 3.22 -3.93 26.83
CA ALA A 60 3.85 -4.80 27.82
C ALA A 60 4.85 -5.78 27.20
N LYS A 61 4.51 -6.39 26.06
CA LYS A 61 5.41 -7.27 25.29
C LYS A 61 6.68 -6.55 24.84
N TRP A 62 6.57 -5.27 24.45
CA TRP A 62 7.73 -4.45 24.07
C TRP A 62 8.67 -4.18 25.25
N PHE A 63 8.12 -3.81 26.41
CA PHE A 63 8.91 -3.59 27.63
C PHE A 63 9.54 -4.89 28.16
N ASP A 64 8.81 -6.00 28.10
CA ASP A 64 9.28 -7.33 28.47
C ASP A 64 10.48 -7.76 27.59
N PHE A 65 10.38 -7.57 26.27
CA PHE A 65 11.47 -7.78 25.34
C PHE A 65 12.70 -6.91 25.66
N LEU A 66 12.49 -5.62 25.92
CA LEU A 66 13.58 -4.69 26.25
C LEU A 66 14.30 -5.09 27.55
N GLY A 67 13.54 -5.52 28.56
CA GLY A 67 14.06 -6.04 29.82
C GLY A 67 14.85 -7.34 29.64
N ALA A 68 14.31 -8.28 28.86
CA ALA A 68 14.96 -9.54 28.53
C ALA A 68 16.31 -9.32 27.84
N VAL A 69 16.37 -8.43 26.84
CA VAL A 69 17.59 -8.09 26.10
C VAL A 69 18.61 -7.41 27.03
N THR A 70 18.17 -6.48 27.87
CA THR A 70 19.07 -5.74 28.78
C THR A 70 19.75 -6.67 29.78
N ILE A 71 18.99 -7.57 30.42
CA ILE A 71 19.52 -8.54 31.38
C ILE A 71 20.40 -9.57 30.67
N THR A 72 20.02 -10.03 29.47
CA THR A 72 20.83 -10.98 28.68
C THR A 72 22.18 -10.35 28.29
N CYS A 73 22.19 -9.09 27.86
CA CYS A 73 23.43 -8.37 27.53
C CYS A 73 24.31 -8.13 28.76
N GLY A 74 23.72 -7.78 29.91
CA GLY A 74 24.46 -7.63 31.17
C GLY A 74 25.10 -8.94 31.63
N ALA A 75 24.35 -10.05 31.52
CA ALA A 75 24.83 -11.39 31.84
C ALA A 75 26.00 -11.84 30.93
N LEU A 76 26.00 -11.45 29.64
CA LEU A 76 27.07 -11.76 28.70
C LEU A 76 28.37 -10.97 28.95
N GLN A 77 28.32 -9.84 29.66
CA GLN A 77 29.48 -8.98 29.93
C GLN A 77 30.12 -9.24 31.31
N GLY A 78 29.50 -10.07 32.16
CA GLY A 78 29.91 -10.28 33.55
C GLY A 78 29.85 -11.74 34.00
N ASN A 79 29.98 -11.95 35.31
CA ASN A 79 29.84 -13.27 35.91
C ASN A 79 28.37 -13.48 36.30
N ILE A 80 27.70 -14.41 35.61
CA ILE A 80 26.25 -14.58 35.67
C ILE A 80 25.80 -15.09 37.05
N GLN A 81 24.84 -14.38 37.66
CA GLN A 81 24.23 -14.78 38.92
C GLN A 81 22.97 -15.64 38.68
N THR A 82 22.65 -16.54 39.62
CA THR A 82 21.51 -17.47 39.49
C THR A 82 20.17 -16.77 39.29
N TRP A 83 19.97 -15.58 39.88
CA TRP A 83 18.73 -14.81 39.69
C TRP A 83 18.61 -14.20 38.29
N GLU A 84 19.73 -13.86 37.63
CA GLU A 84 19.76 -13.33 36.27
C GLU A 84 19.33 -14.42 35.27
N ILE A 85 19.76 -15.66 35.49
CA ILE A 85 19.33 -16.82 34.69
C ILE A 85 17.82 -17.02 34.80
N ILE A 86 17.29 -16.98 36.04
CA ILE A 86 15.85 -17.13 36.29
C ILE A 86 15.07 -15.99 35.63
N ALA A 87 15.54 -14.75 35.75
CA ALA A 87 14.91 -13.59 35.13
C ALA A 87 14.91 -13.68 33.59
N ILE A 88 16.01 -14.10 32.98
CA ILE A 88 16.11 -14.32 31.51
C ILE A 88 15.08 -15.36 31.06
N VAL A 89 15.01 -16.52 31.73
CA VAL A 89 14.07 -17.59 31.36
C VAL A 89 12.61 -17.14 31.49
N VAL A 90 12.28 -16.40 32.55
CA VAL A 90 10.92 -15.89 32.78
C VAL A 90 10.53 -14.84 31.74
N LEU A 91 11.37 -13.84 31.49
CA LEU A 91 11.08 -12.76 30.54
C LEU A 91 11.00 -13.30 29.10
N TRP A 92 11.93 -14.16 28.68
CA TRP A 92 11.81 -14.80 27.36
C TRP A 92 10.60 -15.74 27.27
N GLY A 93 10.24 -16.43 28.36
CA GLY A 93 9.04 -17.27 28.43
C GLY A 93 7.74 -16.47 28.27
N ILE A 94 7.63 -15.31 28.91
CA ILE A 94 6.50 -14.39 28.78
C ILE A 94 6.43 -13.83 27.36
N TYR A 95 7.55 -13.35 26.81
CA TYR A 95 7.62 -12.85 25.44
C TYR A 95 7.20 -13.91 24.40
N ILE A 96 7.71 -15.13 24.53
CA ILE A 96 7.36 -16.26 23.65
C ILE A 96 5.88 -16.60 23.81
N GLY A 97 5.36 -16.67 25.05
CA GLY A 97 3.95 -16.94 25.33
C GLY A 97 3.01 -15.90 24.69
N LEU A 98 3.32 -14.61 24.85
CA LEU A 98 2.56 -13.52 24.23
C LEU A 98 2.63 -13.57 22.70
N THR A 99 3.79 -13.91 22.13
CA THR A 99 3.96 -14.06 20.68
C THR A 99 3.22 -15.27 20.12
N LEU A 100 3.16 -16.37 20.87
CA LEU A 100 2.37 -17.54 20.50
C LEU A 100 0.87 -17.23 20.60
N LEU A 101 0.41 -16.52 21.63
CA LEU A 101 -0.98 -16.09 21.78
C LEU A 101 -1.43 -15.16 20.64
N GLU A 102 -0.60 -14.18 20.27
CA GLU A 102 -0.83 -13.30 19.13
C GLU A 102 -0.96 -14.09 17.83
N ARG A 103 0.00 -15.00 17.57
CA ARG A 103 -0.05 -15.89 16.41
C ARG A 103 -1.25 -16.83 16.42
N ASN A 104 -1.67 -17.31 17.59
CA ASN A 104 -2.80 -18.23 17.70
C ASN A 104 -4.12 -17.49 17.54
N LYS A 105 -4.24 -16.24 18.01
CA LYS A 105 -5.39 -15.36 17.75
C LYS A 105 -5.49 -15.01 16.27
N GLN A 106 -4.38 -14.60 15.65
CA GLN A 106 -4.31 -14.37 14.20
C GLN A 106 -4.73 -15.62 13.41
N LYS A 107 -4.26 -16.80 13.81
CA LYS A 107 -4.67 -18.07 13.20
C LYS A 107 -6.14 -18.43 13.46
N GLN A 108 -6.66 -18.17 14.65
CA GLN A 108 -8.07 -18.46 14.98
C GLN A 108 -9.03 -17.57 14.21
N VAL A 109 -8.68 -16.28 14.01
CA VAL A 109 -9.46 -15.37 13.16
C VAL A 109 -9.34 -15.79 11.69
N ALA A 110 -8.14 -16.11 11.19
CA ALA A 110 -7.95 -16.54 9.80
C ALA A 110 -8.61 -17.91 9.45
N ILE A 111 -8.94 -18.72 10.45
CA ILE A 111 -9.58 -20.05 10.29
C ILE A 111 -11.06 -20.01 10.72
N SER A 112 -11.58 -18.87 11.21
CA SER A 112 -12.98 -18.81 11.61
C SER A 112 -13.90 -18.83 10.40
N ASP A 113 -15.03 -19.54 10.52
CA ASP A 113 -16.08 -19.54 9.49
C ASP A 113 -16.57 -18.10 9.22
N GLU A 114 -16.59 -17.23 10.24
CA GLU A 114 -16.93 -15.80 10.15
C GLU A 114 -15.98 -15.03 9.21
N PHE A 115 -14.68 -15.34 9.21
CA PHE A 115 -13.72 -14.73 8.30
C PHE A 115 -13.86 -15.29 6.87
N GLY A 116 -14.14 -16.58 6.73
CA GLY A 116 -14.41 -17.20 5.43
C GLY A 116 -15.65 -16.61 4.74
N ASP A 117 -16.74 -16.45 5.49
CA ASP A 117 -17.98 -15.84 5.00
C ASP A 117 -17.77 -14.35 4.67
N PHE A 118 -17.04 -13.62 5.51
CA PHE A 118 -16.68 -12.22 5.25
C PHE A 118 -15.87 -12.06 3.95
N MET A 119 -14.85 -12.89 3.74
CA MET A 119 -14.05 -12.85 2.51
C MET A 119 -14.88 -13.17 1.27
N GLN A 120 -15.82 -14.13 1.35
CA GLN A 120 -16.74 -14.39 0.24
C GLN A 120 -17.64 -13.20 -0.07
N ASP A 121 -18.08 -12.46 0.93
CA ASP A 121 -18.91 -11.28 0.74
C ASP A 121 -18.10 -10.10 0.17
N VAL A 122 -16.85 -9.91 0.60
CA VAL A 122 -15.90 -8.96 -0.02
C VAL A 122 -15.62 -9.31 -1.48
N ASP A 123 -15.44 -10.60 -1.81
CA ASP A 123 -15.22 -11.05 -3.19
C ASP A 123 -16.45 -10.76 -4.07
N LYS A 124 -17.66 -11.00 -3.56
CA LYS A 124 -18.92 -10.68 -4.27
C LYS A 124 -19.07 -9.18 -4.48
N LEU A 125 -18.79 -8.36 -3.47
CA LEU A 125 -18.86 -6.90 -3.57
C LEU A 125 -17.83 -6.37 -4.58
N THR A 126 -16.62 -6.91 -4.57
CA THR A 126 -15.59 -6.56 -5.55
C THR A 126 -16.02 -6.91 -6.97
N LEU A 127 -16.63 -8.09 -7.17
CA LEU A 127 -17.15 -8.50 -8.48
C LEU A 127 -18.30 -7.59 -8.93
N GLN A 128 -19.20 -7.23 -8.02
CA GLN A 128 -20.31 -6.30 -8.29
C GLN A 128 -19.78 -4.92 -8.69
N ALA A 129 -18.81 -4.37 -7.95
CA ALA A 129 -18.17 -3.10 -8.25
C ALA A 129 -17.49 -3.13 -9.64
N LYS A 130 -16.75 -4.21 -9.96
CA LYS A 130 -16.16 -4.40 -11.30
C LYS A 130 -17.19 -4.39 -12.42
N GLN A 131 -18.34 -5.05 -12.21
CA GLN A 131 -19.44 -5.10 -13.18
C GLN A 131 -20.10 -3.74 -13.36
N GLU A 132 -20.41 -3.02 -12.27
CA GLU A 132 -20.98 -1.67 -12.31
C GLU A 132 -20.07 -0.68 -13.04
N LEU A 133 -18.76 -0.77 -12.77
CA LEU A 133 -17.75 0.06 -13.40
C LEU A 133 -17.43 -0.36 -14.84
N HIS A 134 -17.98 -1.49 -15.31
CA HIS A 134 -17.71 -2.08 -16.62
C HIS A 134 -16.20 -2.28 -16.87
N ILE A 135 -15.49 -2.79 -15.87
CA ILE A 135 -14.06 -3.12 -16.00
C ILE A 135 -13.94 -4.37 -16.89
N PRO A 136 -13.18 -4.33 -17.98
CA PRO A 136 -13.09 -5.46 -18.90
C PRO A 136 -12.21 -6.59 -18.32
N GLU A 137 -12.49 -7.84 -18.69
CA GLU A 137 -11.75 -9.02 -18.20
C GLU A 137 -10.26 -9.02 -18.55
N ASN A 138 -9.86 -8.28 -19.59
CA ASN A 138 -8.47 -8.16 -20.02
C ASN A 138 -7.74 -6.97 -19.39
N ALA A 139 -8.35 -6.29 -18.40
CA ALA A 139 -7.65 -5.27 -17.62
C ALA A 139 -6.44 -5.89 -16.89
N LEU A 140 -5.36 -5.13 -16.80
CA LEU A 140 -4.14 -5.55 -16.11
C LEU A 140 -4.18 -5.09 -14.66
N ASP A 141 -3.77 -5.96 -13.74
CA ASP A 141 -3.55 -5.62 -12.34
C ASP A 141 -2.16 -5.00 -12.19
N MET A 142 -2.11 -3.67 -12.10
CA MET A 142 -0.86 -2.90 -12.10
C MET A 142 -0.69 -2.07 -10.84
N ASP A 143 0.52 -2.08 -10.31
CA ASP A 143 0.90 -1.24 -9.17
C ASP A 143 1.18 0.20 -9.64
N LEU A 144 0.57 1.18 -9.00
CA LEU A 144 0.84 2.61 -9.22
C LEU A 144 1.19 3.27 -7.88
N LEU A 145 2.06 4.29 -7.92
CA LEU A 145 2.52 4.96 -6.71
C LEU A 145 1.75 6.24 -6.44
N MET A 146 1.31 6.39 -5.19
CA MET A 146 0.57 7.55 -4.68
C MET A 146 1.47 8.42 -3.80
N CYS A 147 1.18 9.72 -3.76
CA CYS A 147 1.95 10.70 -2.97
C CYS A 147 1.07 11.46 -1.96
N ALA A 148 1.63 11.73 -0.78
CA ALA A 148 1.00 12.63 0.19
C ALA A 148 1.54 14.04 0.02
N TYR A 149 0.68 15.02 0.26
CA TYR A 149 1.06 16.42 0.21
C TYR A 149 0.55 17.17 1.44
N LYS A 150 1.25 18.22 1.83
CA LYS A 150 0.72 19.23 2.75
C LYS A 150 0.84 20.61 2.15
N MET A 151 -0.08 21.48 2.52
CA MET A 151 0.05 22.91 2.28
C MET A 151 1.06 23.52 3.24
N LYS A 152 2.01 24.29 2.73
CA LYS A 152 2.93 25.12 3.52
C LYS A 152 2.82 26.56 3.02
N GLY A 153 1.92 27.33 3.62
CA GLY A 153 1.44 28.57 3.00
C GLY A 153 0.63 28.21 1.75
N ASP A 154 0.94 28.87 0.63
CA ASP A 154 0.30 28.62 -0.66
C ASP A 154 1.03 27.56 -1.51
N GLU A 155 2.12 26.97 -0.99
CA GLU A 155 2.88 25.93 -1.69
C GLU A 155 2.47 24.52 -1.27
N LEU A 156 2.22 23.67 -2.27
CA LEU A 156 2.01 22.24 -2.09
C LEU A 156 3.37 21.53 -1.96
N LYS A 157 3.61 20.82 -0.86
CA LYS A 157 4.86 20.07 -0.63
C LYS A 157 4.57 18.59 -0.40
N ARG A 158 5.28 17.72 -1.14
CA ARG A 158 5.26 16.28 -0.90
C ARG A 158 5.75 15.99 0.53
N VAL A 159 5.08 15.07 1.20
CA VAL A 159 5.46 14.56 2.53
C VAL A 159 5.49 13.04 2.51
N ASP A 160 6.24 12.46 3.43
CA ASP A 160 6.30 11.01 3.62
C ASP A 160 5.15 10.53 4.52
N TRP A 161 4.65 9.33 4.26
CA TRP A 161 3.76 8.58 5.16
C TRP A 161 4.60 7.82 6.19
N GLY A 162 4.97 8.50 7.27
CA GLY A 162 5.78 7.91 8.32
C GLY A 162 7.17 7.49 7.80
N LEU A 163 7.39 6.18 7.67
CA LEU A 163 8.67 5.60 7.21
C LEU A 163 8.67 5.28 5.69
N THR A 164 7.59 5.57 4.98
CA THR A 164 7.44 5.34 3.53
C THR A 164 7.20 6.64 2.78
N SER A 165 7.82 6.79 1.62
CA SER A 165 7.69 8.00 0.79
C SER A 165 6.49 7.95 -0.15
N HIS A 166 5.98 6.75 -0.44
CA HIS A 166 4.87 6.51 -1.35
C HIS A 166 3.97 5.42 -0.78
N LEU A 167 2.70 5.41 -1.18
CA LEU A 167 1.85 4.23 -1.08
C LEU A 167 1.92 3.49 -2.42
N ASN A 168 1.95 2.18 -2.35
CA ASN A 168 1.83 1.32 -3.52
C ASN A 168 0.38 0.84 -3.55
N GLN A 169 -0.31 1.02 -4.65
CA GLN A 169 -1.72 0.65 -4.79
C GLN A 169 -1.92 -0.11 -6.10
N GLU A 170 -2.66 -1.21 -6.06
CA GLU A 170 -3.02 -1.98 -7.24
C GLU A 170 -4.25 -1.35 -7.92
N PHE A 171 -4.17 -1.18 -9.24
CA PHE A 171 -5.21 -0.64 -10.11
C PHE A 171 -5.54 -1.64 -11.21
N PHE A 172 -6.81 -1.64 -11.65
CA PHE A 172 -7.20 -2.24 -12.93
C PHE A 172 -6.88 -1.25 -14.05
N VAL A 173 -5.99 -1.63 -14.97
CA VAL A 173 -5.47 -0.72 -16.00
C VAL A 173 -5.76 -1.29 -17.38
N TRP A 174 -6.43 -0.50 -18.22
CA TRP A 174 -6.70 -0.86 -19.62
C TRP A 174 -6.77 0.38 -20.50
N THR A 175 -6.93 0.17 -21.81
CA THR A 175 -7.22 1.25 -22.75
C THR A 175 -8.55 1.03 -23.43
N GLU A 176 -9.32 2.11 -23.58
CA GLU A 176 -10.61 2.11 -24.26
C GLU A 176 -10.79 3.42 -25.01
N LYS A 177 -11.15 3.36 -26.30
CA LYS A 177 -11.48 4.55 -27.13
C LYS A 177 -10.44 5.70 -27.03
N ASN A 178 -9.15 5.36 -27.08
CA ASN A 178 -8.01 6.31 -26.95
C ASN A 178 -7.85 6.95 -25.55
N MET A 179 -8.41 6.34 -24.52
CA MET A 179 -8.22 6.71 -23.12
C MET A 179 -7.42 5.62 -22.41
N LEU A 180 -6.53 6.03 -21.51
CA LEU A 180 -6.02 5.22 -20.42
C LEU A 180 -7.08 5.21 -19.32
N CYS A 181 -7.60 4.04 -19.01
CA CYS A 181 -8.57 3.82 -17.96
C CYS A 181 -7.86 3.21 -16.75
N LEU A 182 -8.02 3.84 -15.59
CA LEU A 182 -7.47 3.39 -14.31
C LEU A 182 -8.66 3.16 -13.37
N GLY A 183 -8.84 1.94 -12.89
CA GLY A 183 -9.89 1.58 -11.95
C GLY A 183 -9.33 1.25 -10.59
N LEU A 184 -9.90 1.85 -9.56
CA LEU A 184 -9.58 1.57 -8.17
C LEU A 184 -10.86 1.66 -7.33
N PHE A 185 -11.13 0.60 -6.57
CA PHE A 185 -12.29 0.45 -5.68
C PHE A 185 -13.63 0.84 -6.31
N ASP A 186 -13.97 2.12 -6.23
CA ASP A 186 -15.26 2.73 -6.48
C ASP A 186 -15.28 3.64 -7.72
N LYS A 187 -14.12 3.94 -8.32
CA LYS A 187 -13.95 4.99 -9.34
C LYS A 187 -13.14 4.51 -10.55
N ILE A 188 -13.48 5.06 -11.72
CA ILE A 188 -12.66 4.98 -12.94
C ILE A 188 -12.19 6.38 -13.35
N TRP A 189 -10.88 6.54 -13.47
CA TRP A 189 -10.24 7.70 -14.10
C TRP A 189 -9.99 7.40 -15.57
N GLU A 190 -10.44 8.31 -16.45
CA GLU A 190 -10.17 8.23 -17.89
C GLU A 190 -9.29 9.40 -18.33
N ILE A 191 -8.08 9.07 -18.77
CA ILE A 191 -7.04 10.03 -19.16
C ILE A 191 -6.79 9.86 -20.66
N PRO A 192 -6.91 10.90 -21.50
CA PRO A 192 -6.61 10.76 -22.93
C PRO A 192 -5.18 10.26 -23.15
N LEU A 193 -4.97 9.24 -24.00
CA LEU A 193 -3.62 8.72 -24.26
C LEU A 193 -2.70 9.80 -24.84
N ASP A 194 -3.24 10.69 -25.68
CA ASP A 194 -2.49 11.81 -26.26
C ASP A 194 -2.05 12.86 -25.24
N SER A 195 -2.59 12.84 -24.02
CA SER A 195 -2.15 13.70 -22.90
C SER A 195 -0.88 13.19 -22.22
N LEU A 196 -0.51 11.91 -22.43
CA LEU A 196 0.72 11.33 -21.88
C LEU A 196 1.91 11.82 -22.70
N LYS A 197 2.70 12.76 -22.17
CA LYS A 197 3.73 13.47 -22.95
C LYS A 197 5.11 12.85 -22.88
N SER A 198 5.52 12.46 -21.68
CA SER A 198 6.85 11.92 -21.46
C SER A 198 6.87 10.99 -20.26
N ALA A 199 7.85 10.09 -20.25
CA ALA A 199 8.15 9.25 -19.11
C ALA A 199 9.63 9.32 -18.79
N THR A 200 9.98 9.80 -17.60
CA THR A 200 11.37 9.94 -17.16
C THR A 200 11.62 9.03 -15.96
N LEU A 201 12.71 8.26 -16.01
CA LEU A 201 13.10 7.40 -14.88
C LEU A 201 13.59 8.24 -13.70
N SER A 202 13.04 7.96 -12.51
CA SER A 202 13.41 8.66 -11.28
C SER A 202 14.88 8.47 -10.91
N LYS A 203 15.48 9.54 -10.39
CA LYS A 203 16.80 9.48 -9.73
C LYS A 203 16.67 8.84 -8.34
N GLU A 204 15.63 9.22 -7.62
CA GLU A 204 15.27 8.71 -6.29
C GLU A 204 14.55 7.36 -6.40
N LYS A 205 14.55 6.59 -5.30
CA LYS A 205 13.71 5.40 -5.16
C LYS A 205 12.45 5.77 -4.38
N ALA A 206 11.33 5.17 -4.76
CA ALA A 206 10.17 5.10 -3.89
C ALA A 206 10.46 4.13 -2.74
N SER A 207 9.80 4.36 -1.61
CA SER A 207 9.79 3.45 -0.47
C SER A 207 8.35 3.22 -0.02
N PHE A 208 7.96 1.95 0.09
CA PHE A 208 6.62 1.50 0.46
C PHE A 208 6.70 0.10 1.10
N THR A 209 5.61 -0.36 1.71
CA THR A 209 5.56 -1.67 2.40
C THR A 209 4.61 -2.67 1.73
N GLN A 210 3.59 -2.19 1.03
CA GLN A 210 2.58 -3.02 0.37
C GLN A 210 3.10 -3.59 -0.96
N TRP A 211 2.85 -4.88 -1.18
CA TRP A 211 3.25 -5.62 -2.37
C TRP A 211 2.11 -6.51 -2.83
N HIS A 212 1.57 -6.26 -4.02
CA HIS A 212 0.36 -6.95 -4.51
C HIS A 212 0.67 -8.11 -5.44
N LYS A 213 1.94 -8.31 -5.82
CA LYS A 213 2.30 -9.37 -6.77
C LYS A 213 2.40 -10.73 -6.11
N GLU A 214 1.96 -11.75 -6.83
CA GLU A 214 1.95 -13.15 -6.39
C GLU A 214 3.34 -13.64 -5.93
N LYS A 215 4.39 -13.25 -6.65
CA LYS A 215 5.78 -13.56 -6.27
C LYS A 215 6.35 -12.42 -5.42
N PRO A 216 7.13 -12.74 -4.36
CA PRO A 216 7.71 -11.72 -3.48
C PRO A 216 8.69 -10.81 -4.24
N PRO A 217 8.97 -9.60 -3.74
CA PRO A 217 9.89 -8.63 -4.37
C PRO A 217 11.33 -9.14 -4.50
N THR A 218 11.70 -10.19 -3.76
CA THR A 218 13.02 -10.84 -3.79
C THR A 218 13.13 -11.97 -4.82
N ASP A 219 12.05 -12.29 -5.54
CA ASP A 219 12.03 -13.33 -6.57
C ASP A 219 12.98 -12.99 -7.73
N LYS A 220 13.51 -14.02 -8.40
CA LYS A 220 14.40 -13.88 -9.57
C LYS A 220 13.75 -13.11 -10.71
N LEU A 221 12.42 -13.18 -10.83
CA LEU A 221 11.62 -12.42 -11.78
C LEU A 221 11.92 -10.92 -11.70
N TYR A 222 12.11 -10.38 -10.49
CA TYR A 222 12.28 -8.94 -10.27
C TYR A 222 13.74 -8.48 -10.22
N LYS A 223 14.69 -9.39 -10.40
CA LYS A 223 16.13 -9.08 -10.40
C LYS A 223 16.51 -7.98 -11.41
N PRO A 224 15.97 -7.92 -12.64
CA PRO A 224 16.27 -6.84 -13.61
C PRO A 224 15.93 -5.44 -13.08
N TYR A 225 14.89 -5.34 -12.25
CA TYR A 225 14.36 -4.10 -11.71
C TYR A 225 15.11 -3.57 -10.48
N LYS A 226 16.08 -4.35 -9.95
CA LYS A 226 16.95 -3.97 -8.83
C LYS A 226 16.16 -3.50 -7.59
N ILE A 227 15.03 -4.15 -7.32
CA ILE A 227 14.23 -3.94 -6.12
C ILE A 227 15.07 -4.35 -4.91
N THR A 228 15.05 -3.52 -3.86
CA THR A 228 15.75 -3.80 -2.61
C THR A 228 14.77 -3.80 -1.47
N VAL A 229 14.91 -4.76 -0.55
CA VAL A 229 14.06 -4.89 0.64
C VAL A 229 14.94 -4.80 1.88
N ASN A 230 14.56 -3.99 2.87
CA ASN A 230 15.31 -3.88 4.13
C ASN A 230 14.83 -4.90 5.18
N SER A 231 15.45 -4.91 6.37
CA SER A 231 15.11 -5.81 7.48
C SER A 231 13.70 -5.59 8.07
N TYR A 232 13.06 -4.46 7.76
CA TYR A 232 11.70 -4.12 8.19
C TYR A 232 10.68 -4.36 7.07
N SER A 233 11.05 -5.12 6.03
CA SER A 233 10.20 -5.39 4.86
C SER A 233 9.82 -4.15 4.04
N HIS A 234 10.51 -3.02 4.20
CA HIS A 234 10.33 -1.87 3.30
C HIS A 234 10.95 -2.17 1.96
N ILE A 235 10.19 -1.91 0.91
CA ILE A 235 10.54 -2.14 -0.48
C ILE A 235 11.00 -0.81 -1.07
N PHE A 236 12.11 -0.84 -1.80
CA PHE A 236 12.64 0.31 -2.51
C PHE A 236 12.90 -0.02 -3.97
N CYS A 237 12.24 0.72 -4.87
CA CYS A 237 12.44 0.60 -6.31
C CYS A 237 12.48 1.98 -6.96
N LYS A 238 13.06 2.05 -8.17
CA LYS A 238 12.88 3.22 -9.02
C LYS A 238 11.47 3.21 -9.62
N TYR A 239 11.06 4.35 -10.18
CA TYR A 239 9.79 4.52 -10.83
C TYR A 239 9.92 5.49 -12.01
N TYR A 240 9.00 5.44 -12.95
CA TYR A 240 8.85 6.42 -14.01
C TYR A 240 7.85 7.49 -13.59
N THR A 241 8.20 8.75 -13.83
CA THR A 241 7.25 9.85 -13.78
C THR A 241 6.70 10.06 -15.18
N VAL A 242 5.42 9.79 -15.36
CA VAL A 242 4.69 10.01 -16.61
C VAL A 242 3.99 11.36 -16.53
N ASN A 243 4.41 12.34 -17.34
CA ASN A 243 3.79 13.66 -17.37
C ASN A 243 2.50 13.64 -18.19
N ILE A 244 1.47 14.26 -17.64
CA ILE A 244 0.13 14.34 -18.21
C ILE A 244 -0.20 15.81 -18.41
N GLU A 245 -0.37 16.22 -19.67
CA GLU A 245 -0.79 17.56 -20.03
C GLU A 245 -2.16 17.51 -20.69
N ASP A 246 -3.17 17.99 -19.97
CA ASP A 246 -4.57 18.01 -20.42
C ASP A 246 -5.19 19.40 -20.21
N VAL A 247 -6.32 19.66 -20.85
CA VAL A 247 -7.11 20.88 -20.64
C VAL A 247 -7.56 21.06 -19.18
N LYS A 248 -7.64 19.97 -18.42
CA LYS A 248 -7.95 19.95 -16.97
C LYS A 248 -6.76 20.33 -16.09
N GLY A 249 -5.54 20.39 -16.62
CA GLY A 249 -4.33 20.81 -15.92
C GLY A 249 -3.11 19.92 -16.17
N GLU A 250 -2.04 20.23 -15.46
CA GLU A 250 -0.77 19.51 -15.51
C GLU A 250 -0.66 18.54 -14.33
N PHE A 251 -0.55 17.25 -14.64
CA PHE A 251 -0.47 16.17 -13.67
C PHE A 251 0.70 15.25 -13.99
N PHE A 252 0.98 14.32 -13.09
CA PHE A 252 1.85 13.20 -13.38
C PHE A 252 1.35 11.91 -12.74
N LEU A 253 1.66 10.78 -13.38
CA LEU A 253 1.47 9.45 -12.84
C LEU A 253 2.83 8.85 -12.47
N LEU A 254 2.89 8.06 -11.40
CA LEU A 254 4.10 7.35 -10.99
C LEU A 254 3.92 5.85 -11.19
N VAL A 255 4.75 5.28 -12.07
CA VAL A 255 4.71 3.87 -12.44
C VAL A 255 5.97 3.19 -11.90
N PRO A 256 5.90 2.22 -10.97
CA PRO A 256 7.05 1.46 -10.53
C PRO A 256 7.82 0.84 -11.71
N VAL A 257 9.15 0.77 -11.61
CA VAL A 257 9.99 0.29 -12.73
C VAL A 257 9.65 -1.15 -13.16
N PHE A 258 9.11 -1.97 -12.25
CA PHE A 258 8.70 -3.35 -12.55
C PHE A 258 7.36 -3.45 -13.31
N GLU A 259 6.61 -2.36 -13.40
CA GLU A 259 5.35 -2.24 -14.15
C GLU A 259 5.53 -1.58 -15.52
N TRP A 260 6.68 -0.95 -15.73
CA TRP A 260 6.92 -0.10 -16.89
C TRP A 260 6.78 -0.84 -18.22
N ASP A 261 7.25 -2.09 -18.30
CA ASP A 261 7.19 -2.87 -19.53
C ASP A 261 5.73 -3.16 -19.94
N ALA A 262 4.84 -3.39 -18.98
CA ALA A 262 3.41 -3.57 -19.24
C ALA A 262 2.75 -2.23 -19.59
N PHE A 263 3.05 -1.17 -18.81
CA PHE A 263 2.48 0.16 -19.00
C PHE A 263 2.82 0.76 -20.37
N SER A 264 4.09 0.68 -20.77
CA SER A 264 4.58 1.19 -22.06
C SER A 264 3.98 0.45 -23.25
N LYS A 265 3.82 -0.88 -23.16
CA LYS A 265 3.13 -1.67 -24.20
C LYS A 265 1.66 -1.30 -24.31
N LEU A 266 0.99 -1.08 -23.17
CA LEU A 266 -0.43 -0.76 -23.13
C LEU A 266 -0.73 0.65 -23.68
N THR A 267 0.11 1.63 -23.32
CA THR A 267 -0.10 3.06 -23.65
C THR A 267 0.60 3.49 -24.94
N GLY A 268 1.59 2.72 -25.41
CA GLY A 268 2.50 3.12 -26.49
C GLY A 268 3.58 4.11 -26.07
N LEU A 269 3.54 4.62 -24.82
CA LEU A 269 4.49 5.61 -24.32
C LEU A 269 5.89 5.01 -24.15
N GLN A 270 6.89 5.67 -24.70
CA GLN A 270 8.29 5.30 -24.53
C GLN A 270 8.97 6.18 -23.49
N ALA A 271 9.91 5.59 -22.76
CA ALA A 271 10.71 6.33 -21.80
C ALA A 271 11.74 7.20 -22.51
N GLU A 272 11.96 8.40 -21.99
CA GLU A 272 13.07 9.24 -22.40
C GLU A 272 14.40 8.59 -21.99
N SER A 273 15.38 8.66 -22.89
CA SER A 273 16.73 8.13 -22.72
C SER A 273 17.60 8.96 -21.78
#